data_AF-A0A965F2G7-F1
#
_entry.id   AF-A0A965F2G7-F1
#
_cell.length_a   1.000
_cell.length_b   1.000
_cell.length_c   1.000
_cell.angle_alpha   90.00
_cell.angle_beta   90.00
_cell.angle_gamma   90.00
#
_symmetry.space_group_name_H-M   'P 1'
#
loop_
_entity.id
_entity.type
_entity.pdbx_description
1 polymer ?
#
loop_
_entity_poly.entity_id
_entity_poly.type
_entity_poly.pdbx_seq_one_letter_code
_entity_poly.pdbx_strand_id
1 'polypeptide(L)' 'MIDLGDGDDTVTTSSTGADSISGGAGNDSITAGDDNDTVDGGAGNDTLAGDAGDDSLTGGDGNDT' A
#
# COMPACT_ATOMS: atom_id res chain seq x y z
N MET A 1 8.20 1.25 -8.05
CA MET A 1 7.35 2.33 -7.50
C MET A 1 6.07 2.37 -8.31
N ILE A 2 4.97 1.97 -7.69
CA ILE A 2 3.59 2.07 -8.14
C ILE A 2 3.01 3.31 -7.44
N ASP A 3 2.35 4.18 -8.19
CA ASP A 3 1.75 5.43 -7.70
C ASP A 3 0.30 5.44 -8.16
N LEU A 4 -0.65 5.47 -7.22
CA LEU A 4 -2.09 5.33 -7.52
C LEU A 4 -2.76 6.72 -7.70
N GLY A 5 -2.37 7.70 -6.89
CA GLY A 5 -2.69 9.11 -7.09
C GLY A 5 -3.89 9.59 -6.27
N ASP A 6 -4.77 10.38 -6.88
CA ASP A 6 -6.02 10.78 -6.22
C ASP A 6 -7.13 9.74 -6.55
N GLY A 7 -7.93 9.37 -5.56
CA GLY A 7 -9.04 8.43 -5.70
C GLY A 7 -9.01 7.34 -4.62
N ASP A 8 -10.11 6.62 -4.44
CA ASP A 8 -10.09 5.38 -3.66
C ASP A 8 -9.58 4.27 -4.59
N ASP A 9 -8.35 3.82 -4.41
CA ASP A 9 -7.71 2.82 -5.26
C ASP A 9 -7.72 1.41 -4.67
N THR A 10 -7.57 0.41 -5.54
CA THR A 10 -7.42 -0.99 -5.11
C THR A 10 -6.29 -1.64 -5.90
N VAL A 11 -5.25 -2.06 -5.19
CA VAL A 11 -4.09 -2.71 -5.80
C VAL A 11 -3.75 -4.01 -5.08
N THR A 12 -3.39 -5.02 -5.86
CA THR A 12 -2.82 -6.26 -5.37
C THR A 12 -1.66 -6.61 -6.28
N THR A 13 -0.44 -6.53 -5.76
CA THR A 13 0.74 -7.03 -6.46
C THR A 13 0.80 -8.55 -6.29
N SER A 14 1.26 -9.23 -7.35
CA SER A 14 1.36 -10.69 -7.41
C SER A 14 2.81 -11.13 -7.64
N SER A 15 3.73 -10.19 -7.46
CA SER A 15 5.14 -10.32 -7.83
C SER A 15 5.88 -11.16 -6.81
N THR A 16 6.82 -11.95 -7.29
CA THR A 16 8.05 -12.18 -6.53
C THR A 16 8.89 -10.90 -6.63
N GLY A 17 9.33 -10.36 -5.50
CA GLY A 17 10.25 -9.23 -5.38
C GLY A 17 9.65 -8.04 -4.65
N ALA A 18 10.52 -7.34 -3.92
CA ALA A 18 10.18 -6.13 -3.16
C ALA A 18 9.51 -5.04 -4.01
N ASP A 19 8.27 -4.74 -3.68
CA ASP A 19 7.44 -3.71 -4.28
C ASP A 19 7.53 -2.39 -3.49
N SER A 20 7.32 -1.28 -4.20
CA SER A 20 7.25 0.06 -3.62
C SER A 20 5.98 0.73 -4.13
N ILE A 21 5.07 1.09 -3.24
CA ILE A 21 3.70 1.52 -3.55
C ILE A 21 3.39 2.82 -2.79
N SER A 22 2.76 3.77 -3.49
CA SER A 22 2.19 5.02 -2.94
C SER A 22 0.71 5.07 -3.31
N GLY A 23 -0.18 5.10 -2.32
CA GLY A 23 -1.63 5.21 -2.46
C GLY A 23 -2.01 6.60 -2.95
N GLY A 24 -1.76 7.62 -2.12
CA GLY A 24 -1.95 9.01 -2.51
C GLY A 24 -3.09 9.63 -1.71
N ALA A 25 -4.14 10.13 -2.35
CA ALA A 25 -5.27 10.72 -1.64
C ALA A 25 -6.57 9.95 -1.90
N GLY A 26 -7.21 9.43 -0.86
CA GLY A 26 -8.41 8.60 -0.94
C GLY A 26 -8.32 7.46 0.06
N ASN A 27 -9.34 6.60 0.11
CA ASN A 27 -9.33 5.42 0.96
C ASN A 27 -8.86 4.23 0.14
N ASP A 28 -7.58 3.90 0.26
CA ASP A 28 -6.92 2.92 -0.58
C ASP A 28 -6.95 1.52 0.02
N SER A 29 -7.02 0.49 -0.84
CA SER A 29 -6.89 -0.91 -0.45
C SER A 29 -5.68 -1.52 -1.16
N ILE A 30 -4.58 -1.68 -0.45
CA ILE A 30 -3.29 -2.10 -1.00
C ILE A 30 -2.85 -3.44 -0.41
N THR A 31 -2.52 -4.39 -1.27
CA THR A 31 -1.86 -5.65 -0.90
C THR A 31 -0.56 -5.79 -1.69
N ALA A 32 0.57 -5.79 -1.00
CA ALA A 32 1.93 -5.76 -1.57
C ALA A 32 2.51 -7.15 -1.91
N GLY A 33 1.86 -8.24 -1.46
CA GLY A 33 2.24 -9.60 -1.83
C GLY A 33 3.37 -10.16 -0.95
N ASP A 34 4.08 -11.18 -1.43
CA ASP A 34 5.22 -11.75 -0.70
C ASP A 34 6.52 -10.96 -1.03
N ASP A 35 7.54 -11.07 -0.18
CA ASP A 35 8.82 -10.33 -0.16
C ASP A 35 8.78 -9.02 0.66
N ASN A 36 9.91 -8.32 0.75
CA ASN A 36 10.05 -7.16 1.65
C ASN A 36 9.56 -5.87 0.97
N ASP A 37 8.33 -5.47 1.25
CA ASP A 37 7.69 -4.38 0.52
C ASP A 37 7.76 -3.02 1.24
N THR A 38 7.51 -1.95 0.50
CA THR A 38 7.33 -0.60 1.03
C THR A 38 6.03 -0.02 0.51
N VAL A 39 5.10 0.30 1.42
CA VAL A 39 3.80 0.88 1.09
C VAL A 39 3.58 2.16 1.89
N ASP A 40 3.14 3.21 1.22
CA ASP A 40 2.64 4.45 1.81
C ASP A 40 1.20 4.64 1.36
N GLY A 41 0.23 4.65 2.29
CA GLY A 41 -1.19 4.85 2.00
C GLY A 41 -1.50 6.30 1.61
N GLY A 42 -0.83 7.26 2.24
CA GLY A 42 -1.03 8.68 1.97
C GLY A 42 -2.12 9.28 2.84
N ALA A 43 -3.18 9.85 2.24
CA ALA A 43 -4.22 10.56 2.96
C ALA A 43 -5.59 9.92 2.75
N GLY A 44 -6.27 9.54 3.83
CA GLY A 44 -7.57 8.86 3.80
C GLY A 44 -7.57 7.70 4.80
N ASN A 45 -8.59 6.84 4.78
CA ASN A 45 -8.61 5.68 5.67
C ASN A 45 -8.21 4.44 4.87
N ASP A 46 -6.95 4.05 4.98
CA ASP A 46 -6.37 3.04 4.11
C ASP A 46 -6.43 1.63 4.71
N THR A 47 -6.41 0.61 3.86
CA THR A 47 -6.25 -0.79 4.23
C THR A 47 -4.99 -1.33 3.57
N LEU A 48 -3.97 -1.63 4.37
CA LEU A 48 -2.64 -2.02 3.86
C LEU A 48 -2.27 -3.44 4.32
N ALA A 49 -1.84 -4.28 3.40
CA ALA A 49 -1.34 -5.62 3.68
C ALA A 49 -0.02 -5.88 2.93
N GLY A 50 1.00 -6.39 3.62
CA GLY A 50 2.29 -6.78 3.03
C GLY A 50 2.51 -8.29 2.93
N ASP A 51 1.47 -9.11 3.18
CA ASP A 51 1.54 -10.57 3.31
C ASP A 51 2.83 -11.11 3.97
N ALA A 52 3.73 -11.77 3.24
CA ALA A 52 4.90 -12.44 3.81
C ALA A 52 6.21 -11.72 3.48
N GLY A 53 6.84 -11.13 4.48
CA GLY A 53 8.14 -10.47 4.32
C GLY A 53 8.46 -9.60 5.52
N ASP A 54 9.60 -8.89 5.45
CA ASP A 54 9.88 -7.77 6.35
C ASP A 54 9.40 -6.47 5.68
N ASP A 55 8.14 -6.11 5.89
CA ASP A 55 7.49 -4.98 5.21
C ASP A 55 7.59 -3.66 5.97
N SER A 56 7.56 -2.58 5.20
CA SER A 56 7.41 -1.21 5.69
C SER A 56 6.08 -0.63 5.20
N LEU A 57 5.03 -0.76 6.01
CA LEU A 57 3.71 -0.20 5.72
C LEU A 57 3.49 1.08 6.53
N THR A 58 3.21 2.19 5.85
CA THR A 58 2.84 3.47 6.46
C THR A 58 1.42 3.81 6.03
N GLY A 59 0.49 3.88 6.98
CA GLY A 59 -0.91 4.28 6.70
C GLY A 59 -1.00 5.72 6.21
N GLY A 60 -0.36 6.64 6.93
CA GLY A 60 -0.36 8.07 6.59
C GLY A 60 -1.39 8.83 7.43
N ASP A 61 -2.10 9.77 6.82
CA ASP A 61 -3.11 10.62 7.47
C ASP A 61 -4.49 9.94 7.44
N GLY A 62 -4.98 9.44 8.58
CA GLY A 62 -6.34 8.93 8.69
C GLY A 62 -6.48 7.82 9.73
N ASN A 63 -7.50 6.98 9.58
CA ASN A 63 -7.66 5.79 10.42
C ASN A 63 -7.43 4.54 9.57
N ASP A 64 -6.24 3.99 9.67
CA ASP A 64 -5.78 2.93 8.77
C ASP A 64 -5.88 1.55 9.43
N THR A 65 -5.93 0.49 8.63
CA THR A 65 -5.98 -0.91 9.09
C THR A 65 -5.03 -1.82 8.34
#